data_AF-A0A9D8R4Z3-F1
#
_entry.id   AF-A0A9D8R4Z3-F1
#
_cell.length_a   1.000
_cell.length_b   1.000
_cell.length_c   1.000
_cell.angle_alpha   90.00
_cell.angle_beta   90.00
_cell.angle_gamma   90.00
#
_symmetry.space_group_name_H-M   'P 1'
#
loop_
_entity.id
_entity.type
_entity.pdbx_description
1 polymer ?
#
loop_
_entity_poly.entity_id
_entity_poly.type
_entity_poly.pdbx_seq_one_letter_code
_entity_poly.pdbx_strand_id
1 'polypeptide(L)'
;MKKATNILFLVGGIVSAVMIFVYLLVGVIYILGASPVFCDMVTEMLENGQLHTSLEGVPVEEIVSYLQATFLVIGVCFMVLACFAAVNCVMSFIARKKQSKAVCVLNIVFGVLSSVLVNTVGGVFGIILASRQENSSSRELTE
;
A
#
# COMPACT_ATOMS: atom_id res chain seq x y z
N MET A 1 -0.91 21.79 30.50
CA MET A 1 -0.70 20.44 29.90
C MET A 1 -2.00 19.76 29.43
N LYS A 2 -3.03 19.55 30.27
CA LYS A 2 -4.28 18.85 29.87
C LYS A 2 -4.99 19.39 28.61
N LYS A 3 -4.98 20.71 28.37
CA LYS A 3 -5.57 21.32 27.16
C LYS A 3 -4.80 20.97 25.88
N ALA A 4 -3.47 21.05 25.91
CA ALA A 4 -2.61 20.75 24.76
C ALA A 4 -2.71 19.28 24.33
N THR A 5 -2.70 18.35 25.29
CA THR A 5 -2.85 16.92 25.02
C THR A 5 -4.22 16.59 24.39
N ASN A 6 -5.28 17.27 24.82
CA ASN A 6 -6.63 17.06 24.27
C ASN A 6 -6.76 17.58 22.82
N ILE A 7 -6.06 18.67 22.50
CA ILE A 7 -5.96 19.20 21.13
C ILE A 7 -5.18 18.23 20.24
N LEU A 8 -4.06 17.69 20.70
CA LEU A 8 -3.26 16.71 19.96
C LEU A 8 -4.07 15.45 19.61
N PHE A 9 -4.85 14.91 20.56
CA PHE A 9 -5.72 13.77 20.26
C PHE A 9 -6.88 14.11 19.33
N LEU A 10 -7.41 15.33 19.37
CA LEU A 10 -8.43 15.78 18.42
C LEU A 10 -7.85 15.84 17.00
N VAL A 11 -6.68 16.45 16.84
CA VAL A 11 -5.97 16.53 15.55
C VAL A 11 -5.62 15.12 15.06
N GLY A 12 -5.10 14.25 15.92
CA GLY A 12 -4.80 12.85 15.57
C GLY A 12 -6.03 12.07 15.12
N GLY A 13 -7.19 12.28 15.75
CA GLY A 13 -8.46 11.69 15.33
C GLY A 13 -8.92 12.19 13.95
N ILE A 14 -8.85 13.50 13.71
CA ILE A 14 -9.22 14.10 12.42
C ILE A 14 -8.29 13.61 11.30
N VAL A 15 -6.98 13.63 11.52
CA VAL A 15 -5.99 13.13 10.55
C VAL A 15 -6.24 11.65 10.26
N SER A 16 -6.49 10.83 11.29
CA SER A 16 -6.81 9.42 11.10
C SER A 16 -8.08 9.24 10.27
N ALA A 17 -9.13 10.06 10.49
CA ALA A 17 -10.35 10.01 9.70
C ALA A 17 -10.12 10.34 8.21
N VAL A 18 -9.30 11.36 7.92
CA VAL A 18 -8.90 11.69 6.54
C VAL A 18 -8.11 10.55 5.92
N MET A 19 -7.17 9.95 6.66
CA MET A 19 -6.36 8.83 6.17
C MET A 19 -7.20 7.58 5.88
N ILE A 20 -8.24 7.28 6.67
CA ILE A 20 -9.19 6.20 6.35
C ILE A 20 -9.78 6.41 4.96
N PHE A 21 -10.27 7.61 4.67
CA PHE A 21 -10.87 7.92 3.37
C PHE A 21 -9.87 7.76 2.23
N VAL A 22 -8.66 8.31 2.38
CA VAL A 22 -7.60 8.21 1.36
C VAL A 22 -7.20 6.76 1.13
N TYR A 23 -6.96 5.98 2.20
CA TYR A 23 -6.56 4.58 2.09
C TYR A 23 -7.66 3.70 1.50
N LEU A 24 -8.92 3.93 1.85
CA LEU A 24 -10.04 3.22 1.21
C LEU A 24 -10.11 3.55 -0.28
N LEU A 25 -10.03 4.84 -0.64
CA LEU A 25 -10.12 5.27 -2.04
C LEU A 25 -8.98 4.70 -2.88
N VAL A 26 -7.73 4.84 -2.41
CA VAL A 26 -6.55 4.29 -3.09
C VAL A 26 -6.62 2.77 -3.14
N GLY A 27 -7.02 2.11 -2.05
CA GLY A 27 -7.19 0.66 -2.00
C GLY A 27 -8.20 0.15 -3.03
N VAL A 28 -9.36 0.80 -3.16
CA VAL A 28 -10.37 0.45 -4.18
C VAL A 28 -9.80 0.64 -5.58
N ILE A 29 -9.11 1.75 -5.86
CA ILE A 29 -8.52 2.01 -7.19
C ILE A 29 -7.55 0.89 -7.58
N TYR A 30 -6.66 0.47 -6.68
CA TYR A 30 -5.71 -0.61 -6.95
C TYR A 30 -6.40 -1.98 -7.11
N ILE A 31 -7.42 -2.28 -6.31
CA ILE A 31 -8.20 -3.52 -6.47
C ILE A 31 -8.94 -3.52 -7.83
N LEU A 32 -9.52 -2.38 -8.23
CA LEU A 32 -10.15 -2.23 -9.55
C LEU A 32 -9.13 -2.32 -10.69
N GLY A 33 -7.91 -1.82 -10.49
CA GLY A 33 -6.80 -2.00 -11.42
C GLY A 33 -6.36 -3.46 -11.56
N ALA A 34 -6.61 -4.30 -10.56
CA ALA A 34 -6.39 -5.75 -10.65
C ALA A 34 -7.56 -6.50 -11.32
N SER A 35 -8.55 -5.79 -11.88
CA SER A 35 -9.67 -6.42 -12.57
C SER A 35 -9.25 -7.02 -13.92
N PRO A 36 -9.95 -8.07 -14.39
CA PRO A 36 -9.70 -8.65 -15.71
C PRO A 36 -9.79 -7.63 -16.84
N VAL A 37 -10.76 -6.70 -16.76
CA VAL A 37 -10.98 -5.65 -17.76
C VAL A 37 -9.76 -4.73 -17.92
N PHE A 38 -9.11 -4.37 -16.80
CA PHE A 38 -7.89 -3.57 -16.85
C PHE A 38 -6.72 -4.39 -17.40
N CYS A 39 -6.62 -5.67 -17.03
CA CYS A 39 -5.60 -6.58 -17.52
C CYS A 39 -5.70 -6.76 -19.04
N ASP A 40 -6.91 -6.97 -19.58
CA ASP A 40 -7.16 -7.10 -21.02
C ASP A 40 -6.73 -5.83 -21.78
N MET A 41 -7.04 -4.65 -21.23
CA MET A 41 -6.61 -3.37 -21.81
C MET A 41 -5.09 -3.20 -21.80
N VAL A 42 -4.41 -3.65 -20.74
CA VAL A 42 -2.95 -3.61 -20.65
C VAL A 42 -2.31 -4.60 -21.63
N THR A 43 -2.86 -5.81 -21.77
CA THR A 43 -2.45 -6.79 -22.78
C THR A 43 -2.52 -6.19 -24.18
N GLU A 44 -3.65 -5.60 -24.55
CA GLU A 44 -3.85 -4.97 -25.85
C GLU A 44 -2.86 -3.82 -26.10
N MET A 45 -2.57 -3.01 -25.10
CA MET A 45 -1.56 -1.93 -25.20
C MET A 45 -0.13 -2.47 -25.36
N LEU A 46 0.20 -3.60 -24.72
CA LEU A 46 1.50 -4.27 -24.87
C LEU A 46 1.65 -4.90 -26.25
N GLU A 47 0.63 -5.61 -26.73
CA GLU A 47 0.63 -6.25 -28.04
C GLU A 47 0.69 -5.23 -29.19
N ASN A 48 0.01 -4.09 -29.04
CA ASN A 48 0.06 -2.99 -30.01
C ASN A 48 1.32 -2.12 -29.91
N GLY A 49 2.24 -2.43 -29.00
CA GLY A 49 3.48 -1.68 -28.80
C GLY A 49 3.29 -0.25 -28.26
N GLN A 50 2.14 0.03 -27.65
CA GLN A 50 1.84 1.34 -27.03
C GLN A 50 2.42 1.44 -25.61
N LEU A 51 2.65 0.31 -24.96
CA LEU A 51 3.31 0.21 -23.67
C LEU A 51 4.64 -0.53 -23.85
N HIS A 52 5.74 0.07 -23.40
CA HIS A 52 7.04 -0.60 -23.35
C HIS A 52 7.38 -0.98 -21.91
N THR A 53 7.76 -2.24 -21.71
CA THR A 53 8.20 -2.75 -20.40
C THR A 53 9.68 -3.08 -20.45
N SER A 54 10.38 -2.89 -19.35
CA SER A 54 11.78 -3.31 -19.18
C SER A 54 11.97 -4.83 -19.07
N LEU A 55 10.92 -5.62 -19.31
CA LEU A 55 10.88 -7.08 -19.23
C LEU A 55 10.85 -7.69 -20.64
N GLU A 56 11.82 -7.30 -21.49
CA GLU A 56 11.97 -7.91 -22.82
C GLU A 56 12.21 -9.43 -22.69
N GLY A 57 11.50 -10.21 -23.51
CA GLY A 57 11.59 -11.68 -23.53
C GLY A 57 10.65 -12.43 -22.57
N VAL A 58 9.93 -11.74 -21.69
CA VAL A 58 8.92 -12.36 -20.81
C VAL A 58 7.56 -12.42 -21.52
N PRO A 59 6.81 -13.53 -21.46
CA PRO A 59 5.46 -13.60 -22.03
C PRO A 59 4.54 -12.51 -21.47
N VAL A 60 3.73 -11.88 -22.33
CA VAL A 60 2.79 -10.81 -21.93
C VAL A 60 1.84 -11.28 -20.83
N GLU A 61 1.36 -12.52 -20.91
CA GLU A 61 0.50 -13.13 -19.88
C GLU A 61 1.17 -13.16 -18.49
N GLU A 62 2.48 -13.46 -18.42
CA GLU A 62 3.21 -13.42 -17.16
C GLU A 62 3.34 -11.99 -16.63
N ILE A 63 3.69 -11.03 -17.49
CA ILE A 63 3.79 -9.59 -17.12
C ILE A 63 2.47 -9.09 -16.54
N VAL A 64 1.36 -9.38 -17.21
CA VAL A 64 0.01 -8.97 -16.80
C VAL A 64 -0.40 -9.65 -15.49
N SER A 65 -0.10 -10.93 -15.31
CA SER A 65 -0.32 -11.64 -14.05
C SER A 65 0.46 -11.02 -12.89
N TYR A 66 1.73 -10.64 -13.10
CA TYR A 66 2.52 -9.93 -12.09
C TYR A 66 1.94 -8.56 -11.75
N LEU A 67 1.51 -7.81 -12.77
CA LEU A 67 0.90 -6.51 -12.57
C LEU A 67 -0.40 -6.63 -11.76
N GLN A 68 -1.25 -7.60 -12.13
CA GLN A 68 -2.49 -7.90 -11.44
C GLN A 68 -2.26 -8.26 -9.97
N ALA A 69 -1.34 -9.20 -9.71
CA ALA A 69 -0.97 -9.59 -8.35
C ALA A 69 -0.43 -8.40 -7.54
N THR A 70 0.41 -7.56 -8.16
CA THR A 70 0.98 -6.37 -7.52
C THR A 70 -0.11 -5.38 -7.13
N PHE A 71 -1.02 -5.07 -8.05
CA PHE A 71 -2.12 -4.15 -7.80
C PHE A 71 -3.07 -4.68 -6.72
N LEU A 72 -3.35 -5.99 -6.73
CA LEU A 72 -4.17 -6.62 -5.70
C LEU A 72 -3.50 -6.53 -4.31
N VAL A 73 -2.22 -6.86 -4.20
CA VAL A 73 -1.46 -6.81 -2.95
C VAL A 73 -1.41 -5.38 -2.40
N ILE A 74 -1.07 -4.41 -3.25
CA ILE A 74 -1.03 -2.99 -2.85
C ILE A 74 -2.41 -2.53 -2.39
N GLY A 75 -3.46 -2.86 -3.14
CA GLY A 75 -4.85 -2.51 -2.80
C GLY A 75 -5.29 -3.08 -1.45
N VAL A 76 -5.00 -4.37 -1.20
CA VAL A 76 -5.28 -5.02 0.10
C VAL A 76 -4.48 -4.39 1.23
N CYS A 77 -3.20 -4.05 1.02
CA CYS A 77 -2.39 -3.35 2.02
C CYS A 77 -3.03 -2.01 2.40
N PHE A 78 -3.53 -1.22 1.44
CA PHE A 78 -4.24 0.01 1.72
C PHE A 78 -5.55 -0.22 2.50
N MET A 79 -6.28 -1.32 2.24
CA MET A 79 -7.45 -1.69 3.06
C MET A 79 -7.08 -2.00 4.51
N VAL A 80 -5.98 -2.73 4.73
CA VAL A 80 -5.48 -3.02 6.08
C VAL A 80 -5.05 -1.73 6.80
N LEU A 81 -4.41 -0.81 6.09
CA LEU A 81 -4.03 0.51 6.62
C LEU A 81 -5.25 1.35 6.98
N ALA A 82 -6.33 1.29 6.20
CA ALA A 82 -7.59 1.92 6.53
C ALA A 82 -8.18 1.36 7.85
N CYS A 83 -8.11 0.04 8.06
CA CYS A 83 -8.51 -0.58 9.32
C CYS A 83 -7.68 -0.08 10.51
N PHE A 84 -6.36 0.01 10.36
CA PHE A 84 -5.49 0.55 11.41
C PHE A 84 -5.77 2.02 11.69
N ALA A 85 -6.00 2.84 10.66
CA ALA A 85 -6.38 4.23 10.81
C ALA A 85 -7.75 4.37 11.51
N ALA A 86 -8.70 3.47 11.25
CA ALA A 86 -9.99 3.42 11.94
C ALA A 86 -9.84 3.11 13.43
N VAL A 87 -9.04 2.09 13.78
CA VAL A 87 -8.70 1.79 15.18
C VAL A 87 -8.03 3.01 15.82
N ASN A 88 -7.10 3.65 15.12
CA ASN A 88 -6.39 4.82 15.62
C ASN A 88 -7.31 6.02 15.89
N CYS A 89 -8.28 6.23 14.99
CA CYS A 89 -9.31 7.25 15.11
C CYS A 89 -10.15 7.02 16.37
N VAL A 90 -10.67 5.80 16.56
CA VAL A 90 -11.46 5.42 17.75
C VAL A 90 -10.63 5.59 19.03
N MET A 91 -9.39 5.10 19.04
CA MET A 91 -8.49 5.24 20.19
C MET A 91 -8.18 6.70 20.52
N SER A 92 -8.01 7.57 19.50
CA SER A 92 -7.83 9.01 19.70
C SER A 92 -9.02 9.64 20.42
N PHE A 93 -10.26 9.31 20.03
CA PHE A 93 -11.45 9.83 20.71
C PHE A 93 -11.66 9.25 22.11
N ILE A 94 -11.32 7.97 22.32
CA ILE A 94 -11.34 7.34 23.66
C ILE A 94 -10.28 7.97 24.58
N ALA A 95 -9.07 8.23 24.06
CA ALA A 95 -7.98 8.85 24.81
C ALA A 95 -8.36 10.23 25.34
N ARG A 96 -9.13 11.00 24.57
CA ARG A 96 -9.67 12.31 25.01
C ARG A 96 -10.58 12.19 26.23
N LYS A 97 -11.39 11.14 26.30
CA LYS A 97 -12.34 10.92 27.41
C LYS A 97 -11.68 10.28 28.64
N LYS A 98 -10.82 9.27 28.46
CA LYS A 98 -10.25 8.48 29.58
C LYS A 98 -8.85 8.91 30.03
N GLN A 99 -8.08 9.67 29.25
CA GLN A 99 -6.69 10.08 29.53
C GLN A 99 -5.78 8.95 30.06
N SER A 100 -6.00 7.71 29.63
CA SER A 100 -5.20 6.55 30.05
C SER A 100 -3.90 6.46 29.25
N LYS A 101 -2.78 6.23 29.94
CA LYS A 101 -1.45 6.05 29.31
C LYS A 101 -1.44 4.91 28.29
N ALA A 102 -2.15 3.81 28.56
CA ALA A 102 -2.23 2.67 27.66
C ALA A 102 -2.89 3.03 26.31
N VAL A 103 -3.95 3.87 26.34
CA VAL A 103 -4.65 4.31 25.13
C VAL A 103 -3.78 5.27 24.31
N CYS A 104 -2.95 6.09 24.98
CA CYS A 104 -1.98 6.95 24.30
C CYS A 104 -0.91 6.14 23.56
N VAL A 105 -0.36 5.09 24.20
CA VAL A 105 0.63 4.20 23.57
C VAL A 105 0.03 3.48 22.36
N LEU A 106 -1.19 2.94 22.48
CA LEU A 106 -1.87 2.29 21.35
C LEU A 106 -2.08 3.26 20.17
N ASN A 107 -2.46 4.51 20.43
CA ASN A 107 -2.62 5.52 19.37
C ASN A 107 -1.30 5.77 18.62
N ILE A 108 -0.18 5.85 19.34
CA ILE A 108 1.15 6.01 18.71
C ILE A 108 1.50 4.76 17.90
N VAL A 109 1.28 3.56 18.43
CA VAL A 109 1.61 2.30 17.76
C VAL A 109 0.82 2.13 16.47
N PHE A 110 -0.50 2.33 16.50
CA PHE A 110 -1.33 2.23 15.29
C PHE A 110 -1.06 3.37 14.29
N GLY A 111 -0.75 4.57 14.78
CA GLY A 111 -0.26 5.67 13.95
C GLY A 111 1.02 5.31 13.19
N VAL A 112 2.03 4.75 13.88
CA VAL A 112 3.30 4.35 13.26
C VAL A 112 3.11 3.17 12.30
N LEU A 113 2.36 2.14 12.70
CA LEU A 113 2.05 0.99 11.83
C LEU A 113 1.38 1.42 10.53
N SER A 114 0.51 2.43 10.59
CA SER A 114 -0.13 2.98 9.40
C SER A 114 0.82 3.72 8.43
N SER A 115 2.04 4.07 8.87
CA SER A 115 3.05 4.75 8.05
C SER A 115 4.15 3.82 7.50
N VAL A 116 4.43 2.71 8.18
CA VAL A 116 5.58 1.84 7.86
C VAL A 116 5.25 0.79 6.79
N LEU A 117 4.02 0.26 6.80
CA LEU A 117 3.63 -0.89 5.98
C LEU A 117 3.74 -0.65 4.46
N VAL A 118 3.43 0.56 3.97
CA VAL A 118 3.52 0.90 2.52
C VAL A 118 4.97 0.86 2.03
N ASN A 119 5.90 1.41 2.82
CA ASN A 119 7.31 1.50 2.43
C ASN A 119 8.00 0.13 2.44
N THR A 120 7.64 -0.74 3.39
CA THR A 120 8.26 -2.07 3.50
C THR A 120 7.81 -3.00 2.37
N VAL A 121 6.53 -2.99 2.00
CA VAL A 121 6.02 -3.86 0.92
C VAL A 121 6.55 -3.43 -0.45
N GLY A 122 6.55 -2.12 -0.75
CA GLY A 122 7.16 -1.59 -1.97
C GLY A 122 8.67 -1.90 -2.05
N GLY A 123 9.38 -1.81 -0.93
CA GLY A 123 10.80 -2.15 -0.85
C GLY A 123 11.08 -3.65 -1.08
N VAL A 124 10.29 -4.55 -0.47
CA VAL A 124 10.46 -6.00 -0.65
C VAL A 124 10.16 -6.41 -2.09
N PHE A 125 9.08 -5.91 -2.70
CA PHE A 125 8.77 -6.22 -4.10
C PHE A 125 9.79 -5.62 -5.08
N GLY A 126 10.29 -4.41 -4.82
CA GLY A 126 11.38 -3.80 -5.61
C GLY A 126 12.67 -4.63 -5.56
N ILE A 127 13.01 -5.18 -4.40
CA ILE A 127 14.18 -6.07 -4.23
C ILE A 127 13.97 -7.42 -4.94
N ILE A 128 12.76 -7.97 -4.91
CA ILE A 128 12.45 -9.22 -5.63
C ILE A 128 12.56 -9.01 -7.16
N LEU A 129 12.08 -7.87 -7.66
CA LEU A 129 12.22 -7.50 -9.07
C LEU A 129 13.70 -7.32 -9.46
N ALA A 130 14.47 -6.58 -8.67
CA ALA A 130 15.89 -6.35 -8.93
C ALA A 130 16.72 -7.64 -8.91
N SER A 131 16.45 -8.53 -7.95
CA SER A 131 17.21 -9.79 -7.82
C SER A 131 16.92 -10.81 -8.94
N ARG A 132 15.74 -10.75 -9.57
CA ARG A 132 15.46 -11.53 -10.79
C ARG A 132 16.11 -10.95 -12.03
N GLN A 133 16.19 -9.63 -12.15
CA GLN A 133 16.82 -8.95 -13.28
C GLN A 133 18.33 -9.21 -13.34
N GLU A 134 19.00 -9.23 -12.19
CA GLU A 134 20.43 -9.53 -12.05
C GLU A 134 20.77 -10.99 -12.44
N ASN A 135 19.87 -11.94 -12.12
CA ASN A 135 20.01 -13.35 -12.49
C ASN A 135 19.78 -13.61 -13.99
N SER A 136 18.88 -12.86 -14.64
CA SER A 136 18.68 -12.96 -16.09
C SER A 136 19.90 -12.45 -16.87
N SER A 137 20.47 -11.32 -16.43
CA SER A 137 21.64 -10.70 -17.08
C SER A 137 22.93 -11.51 -16.91
N SER A 138 23.06 -12.25 -15.80
CA SER A 138 24.22 -13.13 -15.56
C SER A 138 24.25 -14.38 -16.46
N ARG A 139 23.08 -14.84 -16.95
CA ARG A 139 22.97 -15.99 -17.86
C ARG A 139 23.38 -15.68 -19.30
N GLU A 140 23.15 -14.47 -19.79
CA GLU A 140 23.61 -14.05 -21.13
C GLU A 140 25.13 -13.88 -21.25
N LEU A 141 25.84 -13.78 -20.12
CA LEU A 141 27.31 -13.70 -20.09
C LEU A 141 28.01 -15.06 -19.97
N THR A 142 27.25 -16.15 -19.81
CA THR A 142 27.79 -17.51 -19.66
C THR A 142 27.46 -18.45 -20.83
N GLU A 143 26.68 -17.99 -21.82
CA GLU A 143 26.50 -18.63 -23.14
C GLU A 143 27.29 -17.88 -24.22
#